data_AF-A0A935A1T1-F1
#
_entry.id   AF-A0A935A1T1-F1
#
_cell.length_a   1.000
_cell.length_b   1.000
_cell.length_c   1.000
_cell.angle_alpha   90.00
_cell.angle_beta   90.00
_cell.angle_gamma   90.00
#
_symmetry.space_group_name_H-M   'P 1'
#
loop_
_entity.id
_entity.type
_entity.pdbx_description
1 polymer ?
#
loop_
_entity_poly.entity_id
_entity_poly.type
_entity_poly.pdbx_seq_one_letter_code
_entity_poly.pdbx_strand_id
1 'polypeptide(L)'
;MRTNVVCWATAIRPSLVAAMVAMLGVFATNLAHSVEAAGPQSSKSRSTALDRYLDGLKTLRVDFAQILTDARGRETQRATGILTVVRPGRFRWELTPADSDATQLMVADGRNLWFYDRDLEQVSVRPAESALTATPATLLSSTGDLRTVFKVTAGGRADGLEWVVVTPIATDADFREARLGFMRDELRQMVLKDKLGQTSTLAFAKAVRNGMVPEGDVSFTPPAGADVIGTPVN
;
A
#
# COMPACT_ATOMS: atom_id res chain seq x y z
N MET A 1 29.52 -50.07 8.57
CA MET A 1 28.25 -49.60 7.96
C MET A 1 28.15 -48.10 8.19
N ARG A 2 28.13 -47.32 7.11
CA ARG A 2 28.02 -45.84 7.09
C ARG A 2 26.54 -45.41 7.08
N THR A 3 26.32 -44.09 7.21
CA THR A 3 25.08 -43.29 7.04
C THR A 3 24.06 -43.32 8.19
N ASN A 4 23.48 -42.23 8.70
CA ASN A 4 23.40 -40.85 8.22
C ASN A 4 23.22 -39.88 9.41
N VAL A 5 24.06 -38.85 9.49
CA VAL A 5 23.81 -37.63 10.29
C VAL A 5 23.01 -36.70 9.39
N VAL A 6 21.73 -36.47 9.70
CA VAL A 6 20.93 -35.47 9.00
C VAL A 6 21.15 -34.13 9.69
N CYS A 7 21.94 -33.32 9.00
CA CYS A 7 22.25 -31.92 9.29
C CYS A 7 20.96 -31.08 9.20
N TRP A 8 20.50 -30.48 10.29
CA TRP A 8 19.51 -29.42 10.24
C TRP A 8 20.20 -28.13 9.84
N ALA A 9 20.31 -27.90 8.53
CA ALA A 9 20.75 -26.62 8.02
C ALA A 9 19.67 -25.57 8.30
N THR A 10 20.01 -24.63 9.17
CA THR A 10 19.26 -23.40 9.47
C THR A 10 18.97 -22.66 8.17
N ALA A 11 17.74 -22.77 7.67
CA ALA A 11 17.25 -21.93 6.58
C ALA A 11 16.95 -20.54 7.15
N ILE A 12 17.87 -19.61 6.93
CA ILE A 12 17.68 -18.18 7.17
C ILE A 12 16.50 -17.73 6.30
N ARG A 13 15.36 -17.43 6.92
CA ARG A 13 14.23 -16.76 6.27
C ARG A 13 14.71 -15.36 5.87
N PRO A 14 14.69 -14.96 4.59
CA PRO A 14 15.03 -13.60 4.24
C PRO A 14 13.96 -12.66 4.80
N SER A 15 14.38 -11.75 5.67
CA SER A 15 13.58 -10.60 6.12
C SER A 15 13.09 -9.80 4.91
N LEU A 16 11.88 -9.25 5.00
CA LEU A 16 11.15 -8.58 3.90
C LEU A 16 11.77 -7.26 3.40
N VAL A 17 13.03 -6.96 3.72
CA VAL A 17 13.71 -5.72 3.35
C VAL A 17 14.75 -5.99 2.27
N ALA A 18 14.34 -6.44 1.08
CA ALA A 18 15.25 -6.51 -0.07
C ALA A 18 14.53 -6.73 -1.40
N ALA A 19 14.03 -5.66 -2.03
CA ALA A 19 13.86 -5.65 -3.49
C ALA A 19 13.69 -4.22 -4.02
N MET A 20 14.71 -3.35 -3.92
CA MET A 20 14.64 -2.06 -4.61
C MET A 20 16.01 -1.41 -4.83
N VAL A 21 16.86 -2.06 -5.63
CA VAL A 21 17.99 -1.40 -6.31
C VAL A 21 18.21 -2.11 -7.64
N ALA A 22 18.21 -1.31 -8.73
CA ALA A 22 18.77 -1.57 -10.08
C ALA A 22 17.73 -1.21 -11.16
N MET A 23 18.04 -0.63 -12.31
CA MET A 23 19.20 0.02 -12.88
C MET A 23 18.70 0.63 -14.22
N LEU A 24 19.32 1.73 -14.63
CA LEU A 24 19.69 2.15 -16.00
C LEU A 24 18.98 1.51 -17.21
N GLY A 25 18.62 2.36 -18.19
CA GLY A 25 18.73 1.97 -19.59
C GLY A 25 17.76 2.64 -20.56
N VAL A 26 18.26 3.70 -21.19
CA VAL A 26 17.78 4.36 -22.41
C VAL A 26 17.29 3.38 -23.48
N PHE A 27 16.22 3.69 -24.21
CA PHE A 27 16.18 3.67 -25.69
C PHE A 27 14.94 4.42 -26.19
N ALA A 28 15.18 5.54 -26.88
CA ALA A 28 14.19 6.29 -27.62
C ALA A 28 14.08 5.75 -29.04
N THR A 29 12.85 5.55 -29.52
CA THR A 29 12.53 5.55 -30.95
C THR A 29 11.19 6.25 -31.16
N ASN A 30 11.26 7.41 -31.83
CA ASN A 30 10.13 8.18 -32.34
C ASN A 30 9.59 7.51 -33.61
N LEU A 31 8.28 7.27 -33.68
CA LEU A 31 7.53 7.13 -34.93
C LEU A 31 6.22 7.88 -34.79
N ALA A 32 6.16 9.02 -35.48
CA ALA A 32 5.04 9.94 -35.54
C ALA A 32 3.77 9.24 -36.05
N HIS A 33 2.70 9.30 -35.27
CA HIS A 33 1.35 9.02 -35.73
C HIS A 33 0.54 10.31 -35.68
N SER A 34 -0.12 10.61 -36.80
CA SER A 34 -0.98 11.77 -36.99
C SER A 34 -2.03 11.87 -35.89
N VAL A 35 -2.02 12.97 -35.14
CA VAL A 35 -3.04 13.26 -34.13
C VAL A 35 -4.23 13.94 -34.82
N GLU A 36 -5.33 13.20 -34.91
CA GLU A 36 -6.64 13.77 -35.22
C GLU A 36 -7.17 14.49 -33.98
N ALA A 37 -7.49 15.77 -34.13
CA ALA A 37 -7.92 16.64 -33.05
C ALA A 37 -9.35 16.27 -32.61
N ALA A 38 -9.46 15.37 -31.62
CA ALA A 38 -10.67 15.19 -30.86
C ALA A 38 -10.92 16.45 -30.01
N GLY A 39 -12.05 17.12 -30.24
CA GLY A 39 -12.49 18.28 -29.47
C GLY A 39 -12.57 17.99 -27.96
N PRO A 40 -12.63 19.04 -27.12
CA PRO A 40 -12.62 18.88 -25.67
C PRO A 40 -13.89 18.16 -25.20
N GLN A 41 -13.81 16.83 -25.07
CA GLN A 41 -14.77 16.09 -24.27
C GLN A 41 -14.52 16.46 -22.83
N SER A 42 -15.37 17.34 -22.30
CA SER A 42 -15.56 17.51 -20.86
C SER A 42 -16.02 16.17 -20.30
N SER A 43 -15.06 15.32 -19.93
CA SER A 43 -15.31 14.13 -19.16
C SER A 43 -15.74 14.59 -17.77
N LYS A 44 -17.05 14.76 -17.55
CA LYS A 44 -17.60 14.54 -16.21
C LYS A 44 -17.19 13.14 -15.82
N SER A 45 -16.08 13.02 -15.11
CA SER A 45 -15.61 11.76 -14.55
C SER A 45 -16.80 11.11 -13.85
N ARG A 46 -17.24 9.93 -14.30
CA ARG A 46 -18.28 9.19 -13.59
C ARG A 46 -17.76 8.93 -12.19
N SER A 47 -18.48 9.42 -11.18
CA SER A 47 -18.15 9.19 -9.77
C SER A 47 -18.24 7.69 -9.48
N THR A 48 -17.10 7.10 -9.10
CA THR A 48 -16.97 5.70 -8.66
C THR A 48 -17.33 5.57 -7.18
N ALA A 49 -17.53 4.35 -6.68
CA ALA A 49 -17.69 4.11 -5.23
C ALA A 49 -16.49 4.63 -4.41
N LEU A 50 -15.28 4.58 -4.99
CA LEU A 50 -14.09 5.14 -4.36
C LEU A 50 -14.18 6.67 -4.25
N ASP A 51 -14.62 7.35 -5.32
CA ASP A 51 -14.79 8.81 -5.28
C ASP A 51 -15.81 9.21 -4.19
N ARG A 52 -16.94 8.48 -4.10
CA ARG A 52 -17.94 8.70 -3.04
C ARG A 52 -17.37 8.42 -1.64
N TYR A 53 -16.61 7.34 -1.49
CA TYR A 53 -16.01 6.98 -0.21
C TYR A 53 -14.97 8.01 0.27
N LEU A 54 -14.23 8.63 -0.63
CA LEU A 54 -13.21 9.62 -0.30
C LEU A 54 -13.78 11.03 -0.15
N ASP A 55 -14.98 11.29 -0.69
CA ASP A 55 -15.63 12.58 -0.55
C ASP A 55 -15.85 12.94 0.94
N GLY A 56 -15.42 14.15 1.31
CA GLY A 56 -15.47 14.65 2.68
C GLY A 56 -14.64 13.87 3.71
N LEU A 57 -13.82 12.90 3.30
CA LEU A 57 -12.98 12.13 4.22
C LEU A 57 -11.77 12.96 4.67
N LYS A 58 -11.68 13.23 5.97
CA LYS A 58 -10.54 13.92 6.61
C LYS A 58 -9.68 12.96 7.41
N THR A 59 -10.32 12.09 8.19
CA THR A 59 -9.65 11.06 8.97
C THR A 59 -10.34 9.72 8.81
N LEU A 60 -9.57 8.64 8.89
CA LEU A 60 -10.08 7.28 8.89
C LEU A 60 -9.28 6.47 9.90
N ARG A 61 -9.95 5.73 10.78
CA ARG A 61 -9.34 4.62 11.52
C ARG A 61 -10.09 3.35 11.17
N VAL A 62 -9.39 2.29 10.81
CA VAL A 62 -10.01 1.04 10.40
C VAL A 62 -9.16 -0.15 10.81
N ASP A 63 -9.80 -1.18 11.34
CA ASP A 63 -9.15 -2.47 11.61
C ASP A 63 -9.12 -3.26 10.30
N PHE A 64 -8.08 -4.05 10.08
CA PHE A 64 -8.04 -4.97 8.95
C PHE A 64 -7.46 -6.34 9.33
N ALA A 65 -7.89 -7.36 8.58
CA ALA A 65 -7.25 -8.66 8.51
C ALA A 65 -6.67 -8.86 7.12
N GLN A 66 -5.41 -9.29 7.03
CA GLN A 66 -4.69 -9.51 5.80
C GLN A 66 -4.41 -11.00 5.59
N ILE A 67 -4.55 -11.45 4.34
CA ILE A 67 -4.07 -12.73 3.85
C ILE A 67 -3.15 -12.46 2.66
N LEU A 68 -1.91 -12.95 2.72
CA LEU A 68 -0.96 -12.92 1.61
C LEU A 68 -0.92 -14.29 0.94
N THR A 69 -1.02 -14.32 -0.38
CA THR A 69 -0.86 -15.52 -1.20
C THR A 69 0.24 -15.33 -2.23
N ASP A 70 1.02 -16.37 -2.49
CA ASP A 70 2.02 -16.36 -3.57
C ASP A 70 1.38 -16.46 -4.98
N ALA A 71 2.22 -16.41 -6.02
CA ALA A 71 1.79 -16.50 -7.41
C ALA A 71 1.08 -17.82 -7.79
N ARG A 72 1.15 -18.85 -6.93
CA ARG A 72 0.45 -20.13 -7.09
C ARG A 72 -0.87 -20.17 -6.31
N GLY A 73 -1.25 -19.07 -5.66
CA GLY A 73 -2.45 -18.95 -4.84
C GLY A 73 -2.32 -19.62 -3.46
N ARG A 74 -1.12 -20.03 -3.06
CA ARG A 74 -0.90 -20.62 -1.74
C ARG A 74 -0.74 -19.51 -0.72
N GLU A 75 -1.47 -19.62 0.38
CA GLU A 75 -1.32 -18.72 1.51
C GLU A 75 0.08 -18.81 2.11
N THR A 76 0.73 -17.66 2.24
CA THR A 76 2.07 -17.52 2.82
C THR A 76 2.06 -16.85 4.18
N GLN A 77 1.07 -15.99 4.44
CA GLN A 77 1.01 -15.22 5.68
C GLN A 77 -0.42 -14.75 5.98
N ARG A 78 -0.75 -14.69 7.27
CA ARG A 78 -1.89 -13.92 7.80
C ARG A 78 -1.38 -12.84 8.72
N ALA A 79 -2.09 -11.73 8.78
CA ALA A 79 -1.80 -10.66 9.71
C ALA A 79 -3.07 -9.91 10.08
N THR A 80 -3.03 -9.17 11.19
CA THR A 80 -4.06 -8.20 11.55
C THR A 80 -3.42 -6.86 11.79
N GLY A 81 -4.22 -5.80 11.73
CA GLY A 81 -3.65 -4.48 11.88
C GLY A 81 -4.66 -3.36 11.94
N ILE A 82 -4.13 -2.16 12.07
CA ILE A 82 -4.89 -0.92 12.13
C ILE A 82 -4.30 0.05 11.12
N LEU A 83 -5.18 0.63 10.31
CA LEU A 83 -4.84 1.72 9.43
C LEU A 83 -5.49 3.00 9.97
N THR A 84 -4.66 3.97 10.30
CA THR A 84 -5.07 5.34 10.64
C THR A 84 -4.62 6.27 9.53
N VAL A 85 -5.52 7.09 9.01
CA VAL A 85 -5.25 8.04 7.92
C VAL A 85 -5.69 9.42 8.37
N VAL A 86 -4.86 10.42 8.08
CA VAL A 86 -5.17 11.83 8.23
C VAL A 86 -4.81 12.52 6.91
N ARG A 87 -5.84 12.97 6.18
CA ARG A 87 -5.66 13.66 4.91
C ARG A 87 -5.25 15.12 5.16
N PRO A 88 -4.31 15.69 4.37
CA PRO A 88 -3.49 15.07 3.33
C PRO A 88 -2.31 14.24 3.84
N GLY A 89 -2.02 13.15 3.14
CA GLY A 89 -0.67 12.56 3.04
C GLY A 89 -0.12 11.90 4.31
N ARG A 90 -0.88 11.91 5.41
CA ARG A 90 -0.45 11.27 6.66
C ARG A 90 -1.20 9.99 6.91
N PHE A 91 -0.49 8.98 7.37
CA PHE A 91 -1.09 7.73 7.81
C PHE A 91 -0.15 6.98 8.74
N ARG A 92 -0.73 6.05 9.50
CA ARG A 92 -0.05 5.04 10.28
C ARG A 92 -0.67 3.70 9.96
N TRP A 93 0.16 2.77 9.52
CA TRP A 93 -0.21 1.40 9.22
C TRP A 93 0.56 0.49 10.17
N GLU A 94 -0.18 -0.17 11.03
CA GLU A 94 0.35 -1.14 11.98
C GLU A 94 -0.13 -2.53 11.57
N LEU A 95 0.81 -3.47 11.45
CA LEU A 95 0.51 -4.83 11.05
C LEU A 95 1.27 -5.80 11.95
N THR A 96 0.54 -6.77 12.50
CA THR A 96 1.07 -7.84 13.34
C THR A 96 0.82 -9.16 12.62
N PRO A 97 1.87 -9.86 12.15
CA PRO A 97 1.77 -11.20 11.60
C PRO A 97 1.12 -12.19 12.57
N ALA A 98 0.46 -13.22 12.07
CA ALA A 98 -0.16 -14.24 12.93
C ALA A 98 0.87 -15.18 13.58
N ASP A 99 2.10 -15.23 13.06
CA ASP A 99 3.20 -16.08 13.53
C ASP A 99 4.27 -15.33 14.34
N SER A 100 4.06 -14.03 14.63
CA SER A 100 4.96 -13.20 15.44
C SER A 100 4.18 -12.17 16.24
N ASP A 101 4.64 -11.85 17.46
CA ASP A 101 4.10 -10.73 18.25
C ASP A 101 4.71 -9.38 17.84
N ALA A 102 5.65 -9.39 16.89
CA ALA A 102 6.32 -8.19 16.41
C ALA A 102 5.44 -7.43 15.43
N THR A 103 5.23 -6.15 15.73
CA THR A 103 4.46 -5.26 14.87
C THR A 103 5.38 -4.57 13.88
N GLN A 104 5.03 -4.67 12.60
CA GLN A 104 5.61 -3.87 11.54
C GLN A 104 4.84 -2.57 11.44
N LEU A 105 5.56 -1.47 11.37
CA LEU A 105 5.00 -0.13 11.40
C LEU A 105 5.44 0.65 10.15
N MET A 106 4.47 1.23 9.44
CA MET A 106 4.70 2.19 8.37
C MET A 106 3.98 3.50 8.69
N VAL A 107 4.71 4.62 8.76
CA VAL A 107 4.16 5.93 9.10
C VAL A 107 4.54 6.96 8.06
N ALA A 108 3.55 7.60 7.45
CA ALA A 108 3.74 8.83 6.71
C ALA A 108 3.38 10.02 7.62
N ASP A 109 4.36 10.85 7.96
CA ASP A 109 4.17 12.03 8.82
C ASP A 109 3.80 13.31 8.03
N GLY A 110 3.76 13.19 6.71
CA GLY A 110 3.48 14.28 5.76
C GLY A 110 4.71 14.78 5.02
N ARG A 111 5.92 14.39 5.46
CA ARG A 111 7.21 14.76 4.85
C ARG A 111 8.07 13.53 4.58
N ASN A 112 8.01 12.57 5.49
CA ASN A 112 8.77 11.33 5.48
C ASN A 112 7.83 10.13 5.53
N LEU A 113 8.25 9.06 4.88
CA LEU A 113 7.71 7.72 5.05
C LEU A 113 8.73 6.90 5.85
N TRP A 114 8.32 6.51 7.04
CA TRP A 114 9.09 5.69 7.97
C TRP A 114 8.59 4.25 7.89
N PHE A 115 9.52 3.31 7.83
CA PHE A 115 9.25 1.89 8.04
C PHE A 115 10.06 1.44 9.24
N TYR A 116 9.40 0.85 10.23
CA TYR A 116 10.04 0.30 11.40
C TYR A 116 9.72 -1.19 11.50
N ASP A 117 10.78 -1.99 11.42
CA ASP A 117 10.73 -3.41 11.73
C ASP A 117 11.21 -3.61 13.16
N ARG A 118 10.28 -3.98 14.05
CA ARG A 118 10.55 -4.10 15.48
C ARG A 118 11.45 -5.27 15.81
N ASP A 119 11.43 -6.35 15.03
CA ASP A 119 12.27 -7.53 15.28
C ASP A 119 13.73 -7.26 14.95
N LEU A 120 13.97 -6.45 13.92
CA LEU A 120 15.33 -6.07 13.49
C LEU A 120 15.83 -4.81 14.20
N GLU A 121 14.99 -4.16 15.01
CA GLU A 121 15.25 -2.83 15.59
C GLU A 121 15.73 -1.82 14.54
N GLN A 122 15.20 -1.93 13.32
CA GLN A 122 15.67 -1.19 12.17
C GLN A 122 14.58 -0.25 11.65
N VAL A 123 14.95 1.01 11.45
CA VAL A 123 14.11 2.05 10.84
C VAL A 123 14.69 2.38 9.47
N SER A 124 13.84 2.41 8.45
CA SER A 124 14.21 3.04 7.18
C SER A 124 13.33 4.25 6.91
N VAL A 125 13.92 5.28 6.31
CA VAL A 125 13.24 6.55 6.02
C VAL A 125 13.49 7.01 4.60
N ARG A 126 12.42 7.49 3.96
CA ARG A 126 12.44 8.07 2.62
C ARG A 126 11.53 9.30 2.55
N PRO A 127 11.79 10.27 1.66
CA PRO A 127 10.85 11.36 1.41
C PRO A 127 9.46 10.82 1.02
N ALA A 128 8.41 11.40 1.59
CA ALA A 128 7.04 10.95 1.34
C ALA A 128 6.65 11.11 -0.13
N GLU A 129 7.06 12.21 -0.79
CA GLU A 129 6.71 12.49 -2.19
C GLU A 129 7.15 11.38 -3.14
N SER A 130 8.34 10.80 -2.92
CA SER A 130 8.88 9.73 -3.77
C SER A 130 8.36 8.34 -3.37
N ALA A 131 8.01 8.14 -2.10
CA ALA A 131 7.65 6.83 -1.58
C ALA A 131 6.14 6.54 -1.57
N LEU A 132 5.30 7.59 -1.52
CA LEU A 132 3.84 7.44 -1.49
C LEU A 132 3.28 6.88 -2.80
N THR A 133 3.95 7.02 -3.94
CA THR A 133 3.51 6.41 -5.21
C THR A 133 3.46 4.87 -5.16
N ALA A 134 4.14 4.25 -4.19
CA ALA A 134 4.33 2.81 -4.13
C ALA A 134 3.44 2.08 -3.11
N THR A 135 2.61 2.76 -2.31
CA THR A 135 1.86 2.10 -1.22
C THR A 135 0.33 2.10 -1.43
N PRO A 136 -0.38 1.04 -1.04
CA PRO A 136 -1.85 1.00 -1.05
C PRO A 136 -2.50 2.05 -0.15
N ALA A 137 -1.81 2.44 0.93
CA ALA A 137 -2.28 3.45 1.88
C ALA A 137 -2.48 4.82 1.21
N THR A 138 -1.68 5.14 0.18
CA THR A 138 -1.78 6.38 -0.58
C THR A 138 -3.13 6.54 -1.28
N LEU A 139 -3.76 5.43 -1.69
CA LEU A 139 -5.12 5.46 -2.24
C LEU A 139 -6.11 6.08 -1.26
N LEU A 140 -5.87 5.86 0.04
CA LEU A 140 -6.74 6.31 1.12
C LEU A 140 -6.27 7.63 1.76
N SER A 141 -5.01 8.04 1.63
CA SER A 141 -4.45 9.25 2.25
C SER A 141 -4.19 10.45 1.31
N SER A 142 -4.17 10.24 -0.02
CA SER A 142 -3.86 11.30 -0.98
C SER A 142 -4.98 12.33 -1.12
N THR A 143 -4.65 13.63 -1.12
CA THR A 143 -5.58 14.74 -1.38
C THR A 143 -5.60 15.24 -2.82
N GLY A 144 -4.68 14.78 -3.66
CA GLY A 144 -4.71 15.10 -5.08
C GLY A 144 -5.85 14.38 -5.78
N ASP A 145 -6.16 14.79 -7.02
CA ASP A 145 -6.97 13.94 -7.88
C ASP A 145 -6.22 12.62 -8.06
N LEU A 146 -6.76 11.53 -7.52
CA LEU A 146 -6.19 10.19 -7.65
C LEU A 146 -5.91 9.84 -9.11
N ARG A 147 -6.61 10.47 -10.06
CA ARG A 147 -6.43 10.28 -11.51
C ARG A 147 -5.12 10.81 -12.06
N THR A 148 -4.40 11.63 -11.29
CA THR A 148 -3.05 12.10 -11.64
C THR A 148 -1.99 11.01 -11.46
N VAL A 149 -2.22 10.06 -10.55
CA VAL A 149 -1.28 9.00 -10.18
C VAL A 149 -1.80 7.59 -10.48
N PHE A 150 -3.12 7.42 -10.58
CA PHE A 150 -3.77 6.15 -10.83
C PHE A 150 -4.86 6.24 -11.89
N LYS A 151 -4.95 5.22 -12.75
CA LYS A 151 -6.14 4.98 -13.55
C LYS A 151 -7.20 4.32 -12.66
N VAL A 152 -8.35 4.98 -12.49
CA VAL A 152 -9.49 4.48 -11.71
C VAL A 152 -10.61 4.06 -12.64
N THR A 153 -11.06 2.80 -12.55
CA THR A 153 -12.14 2.25 -13.37
C THR A 153 -13.15 1.46 -12.54
N ALA A 154 -14.37 1.32 -13.04
CA ALA A 154 -15.37 0.45 -12.43
C ALA A 154 -14.98 -1.02 -12.64
N GLY A 155 -14.99 -1.80 -11.56
CA GLY A 155 -14.71 -3.25 -11.56
C GLY A 155 -15.96 -4.14 -11.56
N GLY A 156 -17.15 -3.54 -11.69
CA GLY A 156 -18.43 -4.25 -11.66
C GLY A 156 -18.91 -4.57 -10.24
N ARG A 157 -19.90 -5.47 -10.13
CA ARG A 157 -20.43 -5.96 -8.85
C ARG A 157 -20.23 -7.46 -8.74
N ALA A 158 -19.70 -7.92 -7.61
CA ALA A 158 -19.47 -9.33 -7.30
C ALA A 158 -19.47 -9.52 -5.78
N ASP A 159 -19.96 -10.66 -5.31
CA ASP A 159 -19.98 -11.03 -3.88
C ASP A 159 -20.66 -9.98 -2.98
N GLY A 160 -21.66 -9.28 -3.51
CA GLY A 160 -22.37 -8.20 -2.80
C GLY A 160 -21.58 -6.89 -2.68
N LEU A 161 -20.42 -6.78 -3.34
CA LEU A 161 -19.56 -5.60 -3.34
C LEU A 161 -19.60 -4.89 -4.70
N GLU A 162 -19.59 -3.56 -4.67
CA GLU A 162 -19.26 -2.71 -5.81
C GLU A 162 -17.74 -2.53 -5.87
N TRP A 163 -17.12 -3.03 -6.94
CA TRP A 163 -15.68 -3.03 -7.09
C TRP A 163 -15.21 -1.81 -7.88
N VAL A 164 -14.11 -1.21 -7.42
CA VAL A 164 -13.33 -0.21 -8.14
C VAL A 164 -11.94 -0.76 -8.37
N VAL A 165 -11.44 -0.67 -9.60
CA VAL A 165 -10.09 -1.08 -9.97
C VAL A 165 -9.22 0.16 -10.08
N VAL A 166 -8.03 0.08 -9.48
CA VAL A 166 -7.04 1.14 -9.46
C VAL A 166 -5.71 0.59 -9.95
N THR A 167 -5.15 1.24 -10.97
CA THR A 167 -3.89 0.84 -11.59
C THR A 167 -2.92 2.03 -11.57
N PRO A 168 -1.69 1.89 -11.05
CA PRO A 168 -0.68 2.95 -11.13
C PRO A 168 -0.43 3.40 -12.56
N ILE A 169 -0.35 4.71 -12.77
CA ILE A 169 0.09 5.29 -14.04
C ILE A 169 1.61 5.16 -14.15
N ALA A 170 2.31 5.38 -13.04
CA ALA A 170 3.75 5.22 -12.96
C ALA A 170 4.14 3.74 -13.03
N THR A 171 5.14 3.42 -13.86
CA THR A 171 5.59 2.05 -14.10
C THR A 171 6.51 1.51 -13.02
N ASP A 172 7.00 2.37 -12.13
CA ASP A 172 7.89 2.06 -11.01
C ASP A 172 7.14 1.61 -9.75
N ALA A 173 5.83 1.83 -9.65
CA ALA A 173 5.02 1.41 -8.50
C ALA A 173 5.18 -0.08 -8.13
N ASP A 174 5.24 -0.42 -6.84
CA ASP A 174 5.51 -1.79 -6.37
C ASP A 174 4.34 -2.78 -6.60
N PHE A 175 3.18 -2.27 -7.06
CA PHE A 175 2.01 -3.06 -7.36
C PHE A 175 1.50 -2.86 -8.79
N ARG A 176 0.82 -3.86 -9.33
CA ARG A 176 0.22 -3.84 -10.67
C ARG A 176 -1.22 -3.34 -10.64
N GLU A 177 -1.98 -3.76 -9.64
CA GLU A 177 -3.42 -3.50 -9.56
C GLU A 177 -3.88 -3.54 -8.11
N ALA A 178 -4.76 -2.62 -7.73
CA ALA A 178 -5.54 -2.68 -6.51
C ALA A 178 -7.03 -2.72 -6.86
N ARG A 179 -7.80 -3.58 -6.18
CA ARG A 179 -9.25 -3.65 -6.29
C ARG A 179 -9.85 -3.33 -4.94
N LEU A 180 -10.75 -2.36 -4.88
CA LEU A 180 -11.43 -1.93 -3.66
C LEU A 180 -12.91 -2.30 -3.76
N GLY A 181 -13.40 -3.06 -2.78
CA GLY A 181 -14.76 -3.55 -2.72
C GLY A 181 -15.57 -2.78 -1.68
N PHE A 182 -16.67 -2.18 -2.13
CA PHE A 182 -17.54 -1.35 -1.31
C PHE A 182 -18.89 -2.01 -1.08
N MET A 183 -19.38 -1.98 0.16
CA MET A 183 -20.74 -2.39 0.52
C MET A 183 -21.46 -1.19 1.10
N ARG A 184 -22.54 -0.73 0.46
CA ARG A 184 -23.32 0.44 0.91
C ARG A 184 -22.43 1.66 1.19
N ASP A 185 -21.54 1.96 0.24
CA ASP A 185 -20.54 3.04 0.30
C ASP A 185 -19.51 2.91 1.44
N GLU A 186 -19.41 1.77 2.13
CA GLU A 186 -18.32 1.49 3.09
C GLU A 186 -17.26 0.58 2.46
N LEU A 187 -15.98 0.88 2.69
CA LEU A 187 -14.88 0.03 2.24
C LEU A 187 -14.85 -1.26 3.05
N ARG A 188 -15.00 -2.41 2.39
CA ARG A 188 -15.04 -3.73 3.04
C ARG A 188 -13.83 -4.58 2.70
N GLN A 189 -13.29 -4.44 1.51
CA GLN A 189 -12.20 -5.29 1.04
C GLN A 189 -11.27 -4.52 0.13
N MET A 190 -9.98 -4.86 0.18
CA MET A 190 -8.99 -4.46 -0.80
C MET A 190 -8.19 -5.68 -1.23
N VAL A 191 -7.95 -5.81 -2.52
CA VAL A 191 -7.10 -6.86 -3.10
C VAL A 191 -6.00 -6.17 -3.88
N LEU A 192 -4.76 -6.34 -3.44
CA LEU A 192 -3.57 -5.79 -4.07
C LEU A 192 -2.81 -6.92 -4.75
N LYS A 193 -2.45 -6.73 -6.02
CA LYS A 193 -1.56 -7.63 -6.76
C LYS A 193 -0.24 -6.93 -7.00
N ASP A 194 0.84 -7.53 -6.53
CA ASP A 194 2.19 -6.98 -6.69
C ASP A 194 2.79 -7.33 -8.07
N LYS A 195 4.02 -6.87 -8.32
CA LYS A 195 4.75 -7.19 -9.56
C LYS A 195 5.28 -8.61 -9.65
N LEU A 196 5.43 -9.31 -8.52
CA LEU A 196 5.97 -10.67 -8.40
C LEU A 196 4.86 -11.74 -8.48
N GLY A 197 3.59 -11.32 -8.56
CA GLY A 197 2.43 -12.20 -8.61
C GLY A 197 1.86 -12.54 -7.24
N GLN A 198 2.38 -11.97 -6.15
CA GLN A 198 1.76 -12.09 -4.84
C GLN A 198 0.47 -11.27 -4.80
N THR A 199 -0.50 -11.79 -4.04
CA THR A 199 -1.78 -11.12 -3.81
C THR A 199 -1.97 -10.91 -2.32
N SER A 200 -2.13 -9.65 -1.91
CA SER A 200 -2.53 -9.28 -0.55
C SER A 200 -4.02 -8.95 -0.53
N THR A 201 -4.79 -9.71 0.24
CA THR A 201 -6.22 -9.47 0.45
C THR A 201 -6.44 -8.93 1.85
N LEU A 202 -6.99 -7.73 1.95
CA LEU A 202 -7.33 -7.04 3.18
C LEU A 202 -8.85 -7.00 3.35
N ALA A 203 -9.35 -7.47 4.48
CA ALA A 203 -10.73 -7.32 4.89
C ALA A 203 -10.82 -6.25 5.99
N PHE A 204 -11.61 -5.21 5.76
CA PHE A 204 -11.75 -4.06 6.66
C PHE A 204 -12.95 -4.21 7.59
N ALA A 205 -12.78 -3.76 8.82
CA ALA A 205 -13.81 -3.75 9.86
C ALA A 205 -13.66 -2.53 10.78
N LYS A 206 -14.74 -2.22 11.51
CA LYS A 206 -14.79 -1.16 12.52
C LYS A 206 -14.26 0.20 12.03
N ALA A 207 -14.62 0.59 10.81
CA ALA A 207 -14.23 1.88 10.26
C ALA A 207 -14.84 3.04 11.08
N VAL A 208 -14.01 3.99 11.49
CA VAL A 208 -14.38 5.25 12.10
C VAL A 208 -13.92 6.37 11.17
N ARG A 209 -14.88 7.01 10.51
CA ARG A 209 -14.64 8.12 9.57
C ARG A 209 -14.76 9.45 10.31
N ASN A 210 -13.87 10.39 10.02
CA ASN A 210 -13.87 11.74 10.57
C ASN A 210 -13.87 11.80 12.11
N GLY A 211 -13.30 10.76 12.75
CA GLY A 211 -13.05 10.73 14.19
C GLY A 211 -11.82 11.55 14.58
N MET A 212 -11.69 11.86 15.87
CA MET A 212 -10.50 12.49 16.41
C MET A 212 -9.30 11.53 16.30
N VAL A 213 -8.20 12.03 15.75
CA VAL A 213 -6.91 11.33 15.68
C VAL A 213 -5.87 12.21 16.37
N PRO A 214 -5.33 11.81 17.53
CA PRO A 214 -4.22 12.52 18.17
C PRO A 214 -3.02 12.65 17.22
N GLU A 215 -2.29 13.76 17.27
CA GLU A 215 -1.13 13.95 16.39
C GLU A 215 -0.05 12.87 16.59
N GLY A 216 0.10 12.39 17.83
CA GLY A 216 1.00 11.30 18.17
C GLY A 216 0.76 10.02 17.36
N ASP A 217 -0.51 9.74 17.00
CA ASP A 217 -0.91 8.52 16.29
C ASP A 217 -0.49 8.52 14.80
N VAL A 218 -0.10 9.66 14.25
CA VAL A 218 0.35 9.77 12.85
C VAL A 218 1.73 10.42 12.73
N SER A 219 2.45 10.51 13.84
CA SER A 219 3.84 10.91 13.91
C SER A 219 4.71 9.69 14.24
N PHE A 220 6.00 9.76 13.88
CA PHE A 220 6.95 8.73 14.26
C PHE A 220 8.25 9.36 14.74
N THR A 221 8.78 8.81 15.82
CA THR A 221 10.13 9.10 16.28
C THR A 221 10.84 7.76 16.43
N PRO A 222 11.97 7.55 15.73
CA PRO A 222 12.75 6.33 15.88
C PRO A 222 13.07 6.06 17.36
N PRO A 223 12.86 4.83 17.85
CA PRO A 223 13.18 4.50 19.23
C PRO A 223 14.69 4.59 19.47
N ALA A 224 15.09 4.86 20.71
CA ALA A 224 16.49 4.92 21.08
C ALA A 224 17.18 3.58 20.79
N GLY A 225 18.33 3.64 20.10
CA GLY A 225 19.11 2.45 19.74
C GLY A 225 18.72 1.79 18.42
N ALA A 226 17.63 2.21 17.77
CA ALA A 226 17.29 1.68 16.45
C ALA A 226 18.28 2.14 15.37
N ASP A 227 18.64 1.24 14.47
CA ASP A 227 19.46 1.56 13.30
C ASP A 227 18.61 2.30 12.26
N VAL A 228 18.97 3.54 11.93
CA VAL A 228 18.21 4.40 11.01
C VAL A 228 18.92 4.47 9.66
N ILE A 229 18.27 3.90 8.65
CA ILE A 229 18.75 3.85 7.27
C ILE A 229 18.00 4.86 6.40
N GLY A 230 18.73 5.82 5.84
CA GLY A 230 18.19 6.87 4.95
C GLY A 230 18.42 8.27 5.50
N THR A 231 17.90 9.28 4.80
CA THR A 231 18.02 10.70 5.22
C THR A 231 16.62 11.31 5.28
N PRO A 232 16.11 11.64 6.48
CA PRO A 232 14.82 12.30 6.62
C PRO A 232 14.89 13.72 6.06
N VAL A 233 13.77 14.16 5.50
CA VAL A 233 13.55 15.54 5.09
C VAL A 233 13.17 16.36 6.31
N ASN A 234 13.99 17.37 6.61
CA ASN A 234 13.77 18.38 7.66
C ASN A 234 12.89 19.50 7.20
#